data_AF-A0A957IGW6-F1
#
_entry.id   AF-A0A957IGW6-F1
#
_cell.length_a   1.000
_cell.length_b   1.000
_cell.length_c   1.000
_cell.angle_alpha   90.00
_cell.angle_beta   90.00
_cell.angle_gamma   90.00
#
_symmetry.space_group_name_H-M   'P 1'
#
loop_
_entity.id
_entity.type
_entity.pdbx_description
1 polymer ?
#
loop_
_entity_poly.entity_id
_entity_poly.type
_entity_poly.pdbx_seq_one_letter_code
_entity_poly.pdbx_strand_id
1 'polypeptide(L)'
;MEKLKRFGQQFDWGYLVVLAMALFALWPFLSRSALPQETDAELHIFRLAELSSLLRGGEWYPRWAPNFYYGYGYPIFNYYAPLTYYLG
;
A
#
# COMPACT_ATOMS: atom_id res chain seq x y z
N MET A 1 24.30 -34.58 12.68
CA MET A 1 25.16 -33.76 11.79
C MET A 1 24.86 -34.00 10.30
N GLU A 2 24.51 -35.21 9.88
CA GLU A 2 24.12 -35.53 8.49
C GLU A 2 22.87 -34.79 7.98
N LYS A 3 21.83 -34.64 8.81
CA LYS A 3 20.59 -33.92 8.44
C LYS A 3 20.84 -32.44 8.12
N LEU A 4 21.78 -31.77 8.79
CA LEU A 4 22.15 -30.38 8.52
C LEU A 4 22.87 -30.25 7.16
N LYS A 5 23.76 -31.19 6.84
CA LYS A 5 24.46 -31.24 5.54
C LYS A 5 23.48 -31.43 4.37
N ARG A 6 22.43 -32.22 4.57
CA ARG A 6 21.41 -32.48 3.56
C ARG A 6 20.49 -31.27 3.30
N PHE A 7 20.25 -30.46 4.33
CA PHE A 7 19.45 -29.23 4.23
C PHE A 7 20.15 -28.16 3.37
N GLY A 8 21.47 -28.00 3.51
CA GLY A 8 22.26 -27.08 2.66
C GLY A 8 22.36 -27.51 1.19
N GLN A 9 22.16 -28.80 0.88
CA GLN A 9 22.15 -29.32 -0.50
C GLN A 9 20.80 -29.19 -1.22
N GLN A 10 19.71 -28.91 -0.48
CA GLN A 10 18.37 -28.69 -1.04
C GLN A 10 18.00 -27.21 -1.15
N PHE A 11 18.88 -26.31 -0.67
CA PHE A 11 18.63 -24.89 -0.70
C PHE A 11 18.91 -24.34 -2.10
N ASP A 12 17.85 -23.89 -2.77
CA ASP A 12 17.96 -23.24 -4.07
C ASP A 12 18.53 -21.83 -3.91
N TRP A 13 19.73 -21.62 -4.44
CA TRP A 13 20.41 -20.32 -4.44
C TRP A 13 19.61 -19.25 -5.18
N GLY A 14 18.66 -19.63 -6.04
CA GLY A 14 17.69 -18.74 -6.67
C GLY A 14 16.88 -17.90 -5.66
N TYR A 15 16.61 -18.42 -4.46
CA TYR A 15 15.94 -17.63 -3.41
C TYR A 15 16.75 -16.40 -2.99
N LEU A 16 18.08 -16.49 -2.99
CA LEU A 16 18.93 -15.34 -2.67
C LEU A 16 18.93 -14.31 -3.79
N VAL A 17 18.85 -14.75 -5.05
CA VAL A 17 18.70 -13.84 -6.19
C VAL A 17 17.35 -13.11 -6.11
N VAL A 18 16.26 -13.84 -5.84
CA VAL A 18 14.92 -13.25 -5.65
C VAL A 18 14.93 -12.26 -4.50
N LEU A 19 15.56 -12.60 -3.37
CA LEU A 19 15.69 -11.72 -2.22
C LEU A 19 16.48 -10.45 -2.58
N ALA A 20 17.60 -10.58 -3.28
CA ALA A 20 18.41 -9.45 -3.72
C ALA A 20 17.62 -8.52 -4.66
N MET A 21 16.86 -9.08 -5.62
CA MET A 21 15.99 -8.32 -6.51
C MET A 21 14.87 -7.61 -5.75
N ALA A 22 14.24 -8.27 -4.79
CA ALA A 22 13.21 -7.67 -3.95
C ALA A 22 13.77 -6.50 -3.11
N LEU A 23 14.93 -6.67 -2.49
CA LEU A 23 15.61 -5.61 -1.74
C LEU A 23 16.00 -4.43 -2.64
N PHE A 24 16.47 -4.71 -3.87
CA PHE A 24 16.76 -3.67 -4.84
C PHE A 24 15.50 -2.89 -5.26
N ALA A 25 14.38 -3.59 -5.49
CA ALA A 25 13.10 -2.96 -5.81
C ALA A 25 12.55 -2.13 -4.63
N LEU A 26 12.79 -2.56 -3.39
CA LEU A 26 12.40 -1.86 -2.17
C LEU A 26 13.34 -0.69 -1.83
N TRP A 27 14.54 -0.63 -2.41
CA TRP A 27 15.56 0.36 -2.07
C TRP A 27 15.07 1.82 -2.09
N PRO A 28 14.27 2.29 -3.08
CA PRO A 28 13.77 3.66 -3.08
C PRO A 28 12.87 3.99 -1.87
N PHE A 29 12.15 2.99 -1.35
CA PHE A 29 11.28 3.12 -0.18
C PHE A 29 12.05 3.11 1.14
N LEU A 30 13.22 2.47 1.18
CA LEU A 30 14.08 2.40 2.36
C LEU A 30 15.08 3.57 2.45
N SER A 31 15.53 4.08 1.31
CA SER A 31 16.57 5.12 1.24
C SER A 31 16.03 6.56 1.32
N ARG A 32 14.73 6.76 1.10
CA ARG A 32 14.08 8.06 1.13
C ARG A 32 13.15 8.16 2.33
N SER A 33 13.15 9.31 3.00
CA SER A 33 12.29 9.57 4.16
C SER A 33 10.84 9.95 3.78
N ALA A 34 10.52 10.03 2.49
CA ALA A 34 9.23 10.44 1.97
C ALA A 34 8.61 9.35 1.09
N LEU A 35 7.29 9.36 0.99
CA LEU A 35 6.57 8.48 0.06
C LEU A 35 6.92 8.82 -1.39
N PRO A 36 6.82 7.84 -2.31
CA PRO A 36 7.03 8.10 -3.73
C PRO A 36 6.05 9.15 -4.23
N GLN A 37 6.58 10.26 -4.71
CA GLN A 37 5.81 11.34 -5.28
C GLN A 37 5.42 11.03 -6.72
N GLU A 38 4.36 11.68 -7.22
CA GLU A 38 3.84 11.49 -8.58
C GLU A 38 3.44 10.03 -8.88
N THR A 39 3.04 9.31 -7.84
CA THR A 39 2.50 7.95 -7.94
C THR A 39 1.14 7.88 -7.26
N ASP A 40 0.46 6.76 -7.43
CA ASP A 40 -0.80 6.50 -6.74
C ASP A 40 -0.68 6.57 -5.21
N ALA A 41 0.53 6.43 -4.64
CA ALA A 41 0.75 6.51 -3.20
C ALA A 41 0.16 7.79 -2.59
N GLU A 42 0.31 8.94 -3.26
CA GLU A 42 -0.27 10.21 -2.80
C GLU A 42 -1.81 10.16 -2.82
N LEU A 43 -2.40 9.61 -3.88
CA LEU A 43 -3.85 9.45 -4.01
C LEU A 43 -4.43 8.57 -2.89
N HIS A 44 -3.71 7.52 -2.49
CA HIS A 44 -4.11 6.68 -1.36
C HIS A 44 -4.16 7.46 -0.04
N ILE A 45 -3.22 8.38 0.21
CA ILE A 45 -3.24 9.24 1.41
C ILE A 45 -4.46 10.14 1.40
N PHE A 46 -4.77 10.80 0.27
CA PHE A 46 -5.94 11.68 0.18
C PHE A 46 -7.25 10.92 0.39
N ARG A 47 -7.36 9.70 -0.16
CA ARG A 47 -8.55 8.84 0.02
C ARG A 47 -8.70 8.38 1.46
N LEU A 48 -7.61 8.03 2.11
CA LEU A 48 -7.60 7.68 3.53
C LEU A 48 -8.04 8.87 4.40
N ALA A 49 -7.53 10.07 4.13
CA ALA A 49 -7.89 11.28 4.86
C ALA A 49 -9.39 11.62 4.68
N GLU A 50 -9.89 11.56 3.45
CA GLU A 50 -11.30 11.81 3.14
C GLU A 50 -12.21 10.78 3.80
N LEU A 51 -11.90 9.48 3.66
CA LEU A 51 -12.68 8.43 4.30
C LEU A 51 -12.68 8.60 5.82
N SER A 52 -11.53 8.88 6.42
CA SER A 52 -11.41 9.11 7.86
C SER A 52 -12.29 10.26 8.34
N SER A 53 -12.38 11.34 7.56
CA SER A 53 -13.25 12.48 7.84
C SER A 53 -14.73 12.09 7.80
N LEU A 54 -15.15 11.37 6.75
CA LEU A 54 -16.54 10.91 6.57
C LEU A 54 -16.96 9.91 7.65
N LEU A 55 -16.08 8.98 8.02
CA LEU A 55 -16.31 8.02 9.10
C LEU A 55 -16.50 8.74 10.45
N ARG A 56 -15.66 9.74 10.76
CA ARG A 56 -15.82 10.58 11.95
C ARG A 56 -17.10 11.41 11.92
N GLY A 57 -17.59 11.75 10.73
CA GLY A 57 -18.89 12.38 10.50
C GLY A 57 -20.09 11.43 10.60
N GLY A 58 -19.86 10.13 10.82
CA GLY A 58 -20.91 9.11 10.97
C GLY A 58 -21.32 8.42 9.67
N GLU A 59 -20.68 8.71 8.54
CA GLU A 59 -20.94 8.03 7.27
C GLU A 59 -20.05 6.79 7.12
N TRP A 60 -20.51 5.67 7.66
CA TRP A 60 -19.76 4.41 7.73
C TRP A 60 -19.54 3.69 6.40
N TYR A 61 -20.29 4.06 5.36
CA TYR A 61 -20.18 3.48 4.02
C TYR A 61 -20.34 4.57 2.96
N PRO A 62 -19.37 5.50 2.86
CA PRO A 62 -19.52 6.64 1.99
C PRO A 62 -19.34 6.23 0.53
N ARG A 63 -20.21 6.78 -0.31
CA ARG A 63 -20.16 6.61 -1.77
C ARG A 63 -19.62 7.85 -2.48
N TRP A 64 -19.66 8.99 -1.79
CA TRP A 64 -19.30 10.30 -2.32
C TRP A 64 -18.18 10.91 -1.47
N ALA A 65 -17.13 11.37 -2.13
CA ALA A 65 -16.04 12.12 -1.52
C ALA A 65 -16.24 13.62 -1.82
N PRO A 66 -16.89 14.42 -0.95
CA PRO A 66 -17.22 15.82 -1.23
C PRO A 66 -16.00 16.72 -1.45
N ASN A 67 -14.85 16.44 -0.81
CA ASN A 67 -13.69 17.32 -0.92
C ASN A 67 -12.85 17.05 -2.18
N PHE A 68 -13.18 16.00 -2.92
CA PHE A 68 -12.46 15.64 -4.14
C PHE A 68 -12.93 16.46 -5.33
N TYR A 69 -12.16 16.41 -6.41
CA TYR A 69 -12.46 17.10 -7.67
C TYR A 69 -12.75 18.59 -7.44
N TYR A 70 -11.80 19.31 -6.83
CA TYR A 70 -11.90 20.73 -6.51
C TYR A 70 -13.13 21.11 -5.64
N GLY A 71 -13.63 20.19 -4.82
CA GLY A 71 -14.79 20.42 -3.94
C GLY A 71 -16.15 20.22 -4.62
N TYR A 72 -16.19 19.86 -5.90
CA TYR A 72 -17.42 19.44 -6.56
C TYR A 72 -17.85 18.03 -6.16
N GLY A 73 -16.92 17.26 -5.60
CA GLY A 73 -17.11 15.89 -5.13
C GLY A 73 -16.85 14.83 -6.20
N TYR A 74 -16.63 13.60 -5.75
CA TYR A 74 -16.24 12.49 -6.63
C TYR A 74 -16.73 11.13 -6.09
N PRO A 75 -17.32 10.24 -6.91
CA PRO A 75 -17.92 8.99 -6.44
C PRO A 75 -16.90 7.85 -6.26
N ILE A 76 -15.69 8.16 -5.78
CA ILE A 76 -14.52 7.28 -5.88
C ILE A 76 -14.68 5.93 -5.19
N PHE A 77 -15.37 5.91 -4.06
CA PHE A 77 -15.53 4.72 -3.23
C PHE A 77 -16.50 3.69 -3.83
N ASN A 78 -17.19 4.01 -4.93
CA ASN A 78 -17.95 3.02 -5.71
C ASN A 78 -17.07 2.24 -6.68
N TYR A 79 -15.95 2.81 -7.11
CA TYR A 79 -15.12 2.26 -8.20
C TYR A 79 -13.77 1.74 -7.74
N TYR A 80 -13.23 2.27 -6.63
CA TYR A 80 -11.98 1.82 -6.03
C TYR A 80 -12.26 1.17 -4.68
N ALA A 81 -11.66 -0.01 -4.47
CA ALA A 81 -11.84 -0.80 -3.25
C ALA A 81 -11.36 0.00 -2.02
N PRO A 82 -12.27 0.37 -1.10
CA PRO A 82 -11.92 1.23 0.02
C PRO A 82 -11.46 0.46 1.26
N LEU A 83 -11.54 -0.89 1.24
CA LEU A 83 -11.40 -1.74 2.42
C LEU A 83 -10.13 -1.43 3.22
N THR A 84 -8.99 -1.28 2.56
CA THR A 84 -7.71 -1.02 3.22
C THR A 84 -7.72 0.30 3.99
N TYR A 85 -8.45 1.32 3.53
CA TYR A 85 -8.53 2.61 4.21
C TYR A 85 -9.33 2.55 5.53
N TYR A 86 -10.18 1.55 5.73
CA TYR A 86 -10.88 1.34 7.01
C TYR A 86 -9.95 0.83 8.11
N LEU A 87 -8.76 0.32 7.76
CA LEU A 87 -7.81 -0.22 8.73
C LEU A 87 -6.97 0.87 9.43
N GLY A 88 -6.97 2.10 8.90
CA GLY A 88 -6.14 3.20 9.38
C GLY A 88 -4.87 3.37 8.57
#